data_AF-A0AAN4WTW0-F1
#
_entry.id   AF-A0AAN4WTW0-F1
#
_cell.length_a   1.000
_cell.length_b   1.000
_cell.length_c   1.000
_cell.angle_alpha   90.00
_cell.angle_beta   90.00
_cell.angle_gamma   90.00
#
_symmetry.space_group_name_H-M   'P 1'
#
loop_
_entity.id
_entity.type
_entity.pdbx_description
1 polymer ?
#
loop_
_entity_poly.entity_id
_entity_poly.type
_entity_poly.pdbx_seq_one_letter_code
_entity_poly.pdbx_strand_id
1 'polypeptide(L)'
;MRKRGNSGGEDNFRVQPGAPKQRGQTFVSQVLRQTTKAANATGGKRGKGGKAPGSRLGRGHVAARFTGQSLSASSRRATVKVRLVYLKTAGARSTITHLRYIEREGVGREQDAGKAYGPLTDEADVAAFEERGREDRHQFRLIVSPEDAEQLDDLSTYTRHLMGRMEADLGTRLDWVAVNH
;
A
#
# COMPACT_ATOMS: atom_id res chain seq x y z
N MET A 1 -85.14 29.94 4.37
CA MET A 1 -84.35 30.42 5.53
C MET A 1 -82.86 30.26 5.26
N ARG A 2 -82.08 31.30 5.58
CA ARG A 2 -80.62 31.38 5.46
C ARG A 2 -79.96 31.25 6.85
N LYS A 3 -78.68 30.88 6.79
CA LYS A 3 -77.58 31.01 7.78
C LYS A 3 -77.43 29.93 8.86
N ARG A 4 -76.35 29.16 8.68
CA ARG A 4 -75.54 28.54 9.74
C ARG A 4 -74.61 29.58 10.38
N GLY A 5 -74.32 29.38 11.65
CA GLY A 5 -73.27 29.97 12.49
C GLY A 5 -73.60 29.61 13.95
N ASN A 6 -72.69 29.28 14.86
CA ASN A 6 -71.24 29.17 14.86
C ASN A 6 -70.81 28.41 16.15
N SER A 7 -69.60 27.84 16.10
CA SER A 7 -68.61 27.64 17.18
C SER A 7 -68.87 26.78 18.43
N GLY A 8 -67.90 25.90 18.69
CA GLY A 8 -67.40 25.60 20.03
C GLY A 8 -67.30 24.10 20.34
N GLY A 9 -66.07 23.57 20.42
CA GLY A 9 -65.84 22.20 20.90
C GLY A 9 -64.54 21.59 20.44
N GLU A 10 -63.44 22.05 21.01
CA GLU A 10 -62.09 21.51 20.84
C GLU A 10 -62.01 20.06 21.40
N ASP A 11 -61.92 19.06 20.54
CA ASP A 11 -61.46 17.72 20.95
C ASP A 11 -59.92 17.70 20.97
N ASN A 12 -59.38 18.04 22.14
CA ASN A 12 -57.96 18.02 22.45
C ASN A 12 -57.40 16.59 22.37
N PHE A 13 -56.90 16.21 21.20
CA PHE A 13 -56.20 14.94 21.00
C PHE A 13 -54.82 14.95 21.68
N ARG A 14 -54.74 14.48 22.93
CA ARG A 14 -53.49 14.24 23.64
C ARG A 14 -52.99 12.82 23.38
N VAL A 15 -51.94 12.70 22.57
CA VAL A 15 -51.20 11.46 22.40
C VAL A 15 -50.49 11.12 23.72
N GLN A 16 -50.79 9.96 24.30
CA GLN A 16 -49.96 9.34 25.35
C GLN A 16 -49.22 8.14 24.76
N PRO A 17 -47.96 8.28 24.31
CA PRO A 17 -47.16 7.14 23.89
C PRO A 17 -46.79 6.30 25.11
N GLY A 18 -47.15 5.02 25.10
CA GLY A 18 -46.66 4.06 26.09
C GLY A 18 -45.15 3.82 25.94
N ALA A 19 -44.47 3.43 27.02
CA ALA A 19 -43.04 3.13 27.00
C ALA A 19 -42.72 2.05 25.95
N PRO A 20 -41.74 2.25 25.05
CA PRO A 20 -41.49 1.33 23.95
C PRO A 20 -41.04 -0.04 24.49
N LYS A 21 -41.93 -1.02 24.38
CA LYS A 21 -41.63 -2.44 24.60
C LYS A 21 -41.34 -3.11 23.26
N GLN A 22 -40.11 -2.96 22.77
CA GLN A 22 -39.46 -4.01 21.99
C GLN A 22 -37.94 -3.84 22.02
N ARG A 23 -37.30 -4.70 22.81
CA ARG A 23 -35.85 -4.94 22.83
C ARG A 23 -35.46 -5.75 21.60
N GLY A 24 -35.35 -5.08 20.46
CA GLY A 24 -34.66 -5.56 19.28
C GLY A 24 -33.33 -4.82 19.12
N GLN A 25 -32.26 -5.54 18.77
CA GLN A 25 -30.95 -4.96 18.50
C GLN A 25 -31.07 -3.78 17.53
N THR A 26 -30.51 -2.62 17.89
CA THR A 26 -30.50 -1.43 17.04
C THR A 26 -29.93 -1.78 15.66
N PHE A 27 -30.40 -1.14 14.60
CA PHE A 27 -29.93 -1.36 13.23
C PHE A 27 -28.39 -1.37 13.13
N VAL A 28 -27.72 -0.50 13.89
CA VAL A 28 -26.26 -0.43 14.03
C VAL A 28 -25.66 -1.75 14.54
N SER A 29 -26.26 -2.38 15.55
CA SER A 29 -25.81 -3.68 16.06
C SER A 29 -26.08 -4.84 15.11
N GLN A 30 -27.12 -4.77 14.25
CA GLN A 30 -27.31 -5.73 13.17
C GLN A 30 -26.25 -5.58 12.07
N VAL A 31 -25.90 -4.34 11.69
CA VAL A 31 -24.84 -4.06 10.71
C VAL A 31 -23.47 -4.51 11.23
N LEU A 32 -23.15 -4.22 12.50
CA LEU A 32 -21.93 -4.72 13.15
C LEU A 32 -21.87 -6.26 13.18
N ARG A 33 -23.00 -6.92 13.45
CA ARG A 33 -23.05 -8.39 13.46
C ARG A 33 -22.85 -8.98 12.06
N GLN A 34 -23.45 -8.39 11.02
CA GLN A 34 -23.28 -8.86 9.65
C GLN A 34 -21.87 -8.63 9.12
N THR A 35 -21.26 -7.48 9.43
CA THR A 35 -19.85 -7.20 9.07
C THR A 35 -18.88 -8.15 9.78
N THR A 36 -19.12 -8.47 11.05
CA THR A 36 -18.31 -9.46 11.80
C THR A 36 -18.51 -10.88 11.26
N LYS A 37 -19.71 -11.23 10.79
CA LYS A 37 -20.00 -12.54 10.20
C LYS A 37 -19.36 -12.69 8.81
N ALA A 38 -19.34 -11.63 8.01
CA ALA A 38 -18.64 -11.59 6.73
C ALA A 38 -17.11 -11.68 6.89
N ALA A 39 -16.55 -11.04 7.92
CA ALA A 39 -15.12 -11.16 8.26
C ALA A 39 -14.72 -12.58 8.73
N ASN A 40 -15.65 -13.38 9.24
CA ASN A 40 -15.42 -14.77 9.67
C ASN A 40 -15.74 -15.82 8.59
N ALA A 41 -16.43 -15.44 7.50
CA ALA A 41 -16.76 -16.37 6.40
C ALA A 41 -15.58 -16.58 5.43
N THR A 42 -14.61 -15.66 5.41
CA THR A 42 -13.33 -15.79 4.70
C THR A 42 -12.20 -16.15 5.67
N GLY A 43 -12.30 -17.34 6.28
CA GLY A 43 -11.14 -18.09 6.77
C GLY A 43 -10.21 -17.40 7.77
N GLY A 44 -10.41 -17.71 9.05
CA GLY A 44 -9.30 -17.87 9.99
C GLY A 44 -9.19 -16.83 11.10
N LYS A 45 -9.52 -17.26 12.32
CA LYS A 45 -9.14 -16.59 13.58
C LYS A 45 -7.64 -16.29 13.58
N ARG A 46 -7.26 -15.02 13.41
CA ARG A 46 -5.95 -14.53 13.88
C ARG A 46 -6.17 -13.82 15.20
N GLY A 47 -5.73 -14.49 16.26
CA GLY A 47 -5.74 -13.98 17.62
C GLY A 47 -5.05 -12.62 17.72
N LYS A 48 -5.58 -11.83 18.64
CA LYS A 48 -5.00 -10.63 19.20
C LYS A 48 -3.56 -10.92 19.64
N GLY A 49 -2.58 -10.21 19.07
CA GLY A 49 -1.20 -10.17 19.57
C GLY A 49 -0.25 -11.24 18.99
N GLY A 50 0.31 -10.96 17.82
CA GLY A 50 1.47 -11.69 17.31
C GLY A 50 2.08 -10.92 16.14
N LYS A 51 3.21 -10.26 16.39
CA LYS A 51 4.02 -9.67 15.30
C LYS A 51 4.25 -10.74 14.24
N ALA A 52 4.09 -10.38 12.97
CA ALA A 52 4.27 -11.28 11.83
C ALA A 52 5.53 -12.16 12.05
N PRO A 53 5.40 -13.50 12.03
CA PRO A 53 6.54 -14.39 12.22
C PRO A 53 7.47 -14.19 11.03
N GLY A 54 8.69 -13.71 11.30
CA GLY A 54 9.67 -13.35 10.27
C GLY A 54 10.02 -11.87 10.21
N SER A 55 9.18 -10.95 10.71
CA SER A 55 9.49 -9.50 10.74
C SER A 55 10.72 -9.13 11.58
N ARG A 56 11.19 -10.07 12.41
CA ARG A 56 12.33 -9.94 13.31
C ARG A 56 13.50 -10.86 12.97
N LEU A 57 13.37 -11.69 11.94
CA LEU A 57 14.35 -12.70 11.56
C LEU A 57 15.05 -12.21 10.30
N GLY A 58 16.27 -11.71 10.47
CA GLY A 58 17.12 -11.24 9.38
C GLY A 58 18.03 -10.11 9.81
N ARG A 59 19.17 -9.98 9.14
CA ARG A 59 20.14 -8.89 9.34
C ARG A 59 19.48 -7.51 9.21
N GLY A 60 18.49 -7.36 8.33
CA GLY A 60 17.73 -6.12 8.15
C GLY A 60 16.96 -5.65 9.39
N HIS A 61 16.46 -6.55 10.24
CA HIS A 61 15.78 -6.16 11.49
C HIS A 61 16.77 -5.70 12.58
N VAL A 62 17.98 -6.26 12.56
CA VAL A 62 19.08 -5.84 13.43
C VAL A 62 19.60 -4.47 12.97
N ALA A 63 19.87 -4.30 11.67
CA ALA A 63 20.27 -3.03 11.08
C ALA A 63 19.23 -1.92 11.34
N ALA A 64 17.93 -2.20 11.16
CA ALA A 64 16.84 -1.25 11.42
C ALA A 64 16.76 -0.78 12.90
N ARG A 65 17.26 -1.60 13.85
CA ARG A 65 17.32 -1.22 15.26
C ARG A 65 18.51 -0.32 15.57
N PHE A 66 19.61 -0.47 14.85
CA PHE A 66 20.80 0.36 15.02
C PHE A 66 20.70 1.68 14.26
N THR A 67 19.98 1.74 13.13
CA THR A 67 19.80 2.99 12.37
C THR A 67 19.02 4.05 13.14
N GLY A 68 18.09 3.67 14.03
CA GLY A 68 17.39 4.62 14.90
C GLY A 68 18.29 5.36 15.90
N GLN A 69 19.47 4.80 16.22
CA GLN A 69 20.48 5.45 17.07
C GLN A 69 21.52 6.25 16.28
N SER A 70 21.53 6.15 14.94
CA SER A 70 22.52 6.76 14.06
C SER A 70 21.97 7.88 13.16
N LEU A 71 20.74 8.35 13.41
CA LEU A 71 20.17 9.46 12.66
C LEU A 71 20.92 10.76 13.04
N SER A 72 21.82 11.19 12.19
CA SER A 72 22.51 12.49 12.28
C SER A 72 21.61 13.63 11.80
N ALA A 73 22.02 14.88 12.07
CA ALA A 73 21.37 16.08 11.51
C ALA A 73 21.31 16.10 9.97
N SER A 74 22.13 15.29 9.29
CA SER A 74 22.13 15.13 7.83
C SER A 74 21.26 13.96 7.34
N SER A 75 20.49 13.33 8.22
CA SER A 75 19.62 12.22 7.85
C SER A 75 18.38 12.73 7.13
N ARG A 76 18.14 12.16 5.94
CA ARG A 76 16.97 12.48 5.11
C ARG A 76 15.91 11.41 5.28
N ARG A 77 14.64 11.82 5.27
CA ARG A 77 13.50 10.89 5.36
C ARG A 77 13.10 10.44 3.97
N ALA A 78 12.65 9.19 3.88
CA ALA A 78 12.08 8.64 2.66
C ALA A 78 10.88 7.77 3.01
N THR A 79 9.87 7.79 2.14
CA THR A 79 8.80 6.80 2.14
C THR A 79 9.19 5.65 1.24
N VAL A 80 9.09 4.42 1.76
CA VAL A 80 9.35 3.20 0.98
C VAL A 80 8.08 2.37 0.91
N LYS A 81 7.60 2.11 -0.31
CA LYS A 81 6.51 1.18 -0.57
C LYS A 81 7.09 -0.09 -1.18
N VAL A 82 6.81 -1.22 -0.53
CA VAL A 82 7.28 -2.54 -0.96
C VAL A 82 6.09 -3.39 -1.35
N ARG A 83 6.20 -4.05 -2.50
CA ARG A 83 5.26 -5.09 -2.93
C ARG A 83 6.03 -6.35 -3.31
N LEU A 84 5.68 -7.46 -2.65
CA LEU A 84 6.17 -8.79 -2.98
C LEU A 84 5.17 -9.48 -3.91
N VAL A 85 5.63 -9.92 -5.08
CA VAL A 85 4.83 -10.64 -6.06
C VAL A 85 5.29 -12.10 -6.10
N TYR A 86 4.37 -13.03 -5.87
CA TYR A 86 4.63 -14.47 -6.02
C TYR A 86 4.34 -14.89 -7.47
N LEU A 87 5.40 -15.13 -8.24
CA LEU A 87 5.31 -15.24 -9.70
C LEU A 87 4.51 -16.46 -10.17
N LYS A 88 4.52 -17.57 -9.42
CA LYS A 88 3.69 -18.75 -9.72
C LYS A 88 2.18 -18.49 -9.72
N THR A 89 1.74 -17.43 -9.03
CA THR A 89 0.33 -17.02 -8.98
C THR A 89 0.05 -15.75 -9.79
N ALA A 90 1.09 -15.11 -10.32
CA ALA A 90 0.94 -13.95 -11.17
C ALA A 90 0.59 -14.40 -12.59
N GLY A 91 -0.15 -13.57 -13.33
CA GLY A 91 -0.37 -13.83 -14.76
C GLY A 91 0.95 -13.80 -15.54
N ALA A 92 1.07 -14.60 -16.60
CA ALA A 92 2.31 -14.76 -17.38
C ALA A 92 2.91 -13.43 -17.89
N ARG A 93 2.08 -12.40 -18.09
CA ARG A 93 2.51 -11.06 -18.53
C ARG A 93 2.67 -10.04 -17.41
N SER A 94 2.54 -10.42 -16.15
CA SER A 94 2.50 -9.49 -15.01
C SER A 94 3.78 -8.67 -14.87
N THR A 95 4.94 -9.27 -15.16
CA THR A 95 6.23 -8.59 -15.12
C THR A 95 6.37 -7.60 -16.27
N ILE A 96 6.20 -8.06 -17.52
CA ILE A 96 6.34 -7.19 -18.70
C ILE A 96 5.32 -6.04 -18.70
N THR A 97 4.09 -6.28 -18.25
CA THR A 97 3.09 -5.20 -18.12
C THR A 97 3.51 -4.18 -17.07
N HIS A 98 4.13 -4.62 -15.97
CA HIS A 98 4.59 -3.69 -14.94
C HIS A 98 5.79 -2.87 -15.40
N LEU A 99 6.73 -3.49 -16.11
CA LEU A 99 7.91 -2.80 -16.64
C LEU A 99 7.50 -1.72 -17.65
N ARG A 100 6.62 -2.05 -18.59
CA ARG A 100 6.04 -1.04 -19.51
C ARG A 100 5.28 0.07 -18.79
N TYR A 101 4.62 -0.25 -17.68
CA TYR A 101 3.89 0.74 -16.88
C TYR A 101 4.86 1.74 -16.25
N ILE A 102 5.95 1.28 -15.62
CA ILE A 102 6.91 2.19 -14.99
C ILE A 102 7.70 3.01 -16.01
N GLU A 103 8.01 2.45 -17.19
CA GLU A 103 8.68 3.22 -18.26
C GLU A 103 7.77 4.30 -18.84
N ARG A 104 6.47 4.00 -19.01
CA ARG A 104 5.49 4.96 -19.53
C ARG A 104 5.23 6.11 -18.58
N GLU A 105 5.12 5.80 -17.28
CA GLU A 105 4.83 6.80 -16.24
C GLU A 105 6.11 7.49 -15.74
N GLY A 106 7.29 7.01 -16.16
CA GLY A 106 8.54 7.73 -15.95
C GLY A 106 8.49 9.00 -16.78
N VAL A 107 8.22 10.13 -16.16
CA VAL A 107 8.45 11.43 -16.79
C VAL A 107 9.58 12.07 -16.02
N GLY A 108 10.76 12.11 -16.63
CA GLY A 108 11.89 12.83 -16.03
C GLY A 108 11.60 14.33 -15.93
N ARG A 109 12.48 15.07 -15.26
CA ARG A 109 12.44 16.55 -15.24
C ARG A 109 12.38 17.17 -16.65
N GLU A 110 12.90 16.48 -17.66
CA GLU A 110 12.92 16.89 -19.07
C GLU A 110 11.74 16.33 -19.91
N GLN A 111 10.74 15.69 -19.30
CA GLN A 111 9.51 15.18 -19.94
C GLN A 111 9.67 14.05 -20.97
N ASP A 112 10.87 13.49 -21.12
CA ASP A 112 11.08 12.27 -21.89
C ASP A 112 10.62 11.02 -21.12
N ALA A 113 10.12 10.03 -21.86
CA ALA A 113 9.74 8.73 -21.30
C ALA A 113 10.93 8.12 -20.55
N GLY A 114 10.72 7.79 -19.28
CA GLY A 114 11.73 7.30 -18.37
C GLY A 114 12.21 5.94 -18.82
N LYS A 115 13.39 5.90 -19.44
CA LYS A 115 14.04 4.64 -19.80
C LYS A 115 14.46 3.91 -18.54
N ALA A 116 14.20 2.61 -18.50
CA ALA A 116 14.70 1.77 -17.43
C ALA A 116 16.23 1.76 -17.44
N TYR A 117 16.86 1.87 -16.28
CA TYR A 117 18.30 1.73 -16.08
C TYR A 117 18.58 0.60 -15.10
N GLY A 118 19.83 0.12 -15.10
CA GLY A 118 20.28 -0.97 -14.25
C GLY A 118 21.53 -0.61 -13.43
N PRO A 119 22.19 -1.63 -12.84
CA PRO A 119 23.39 -1.44 -12.03
C PRO A 119 24.54 -0.77 -12.78
N LEU A 120 24.70 -1.11 -14.07
CA LEU A 120 25.83 -0.69 -14.92
C LEU A 120 25.39 -0.10 -16.27
N THR A 121 24.08 0.02 -16.52
CA THR A 121 23.54 0.49 -17.80
C THR A 121 22.58 1.65 -17.57
N ASP A 122 22.64 2.66 -18.43
CA ASP A 122 21.68 3.78 -18.42
C ASP A 122 20.41 3.44 -19.23
N GLU A 123 20.51 2.48 -20.17
CA GLU A 123 19.37 1.90 -20.87
C GLU A 123 19.41 0.38 -20.67
N ALA A 124 18.48 -0.13 -19.88
CA ALA A 124 18.35 -1.55 -19.58
C ALA A 124 17.50 -2.26 -20.64
N ASP A 125 17.94 -3.45 -21.06
CA ASP A 125 17.10 -4.35 -21.84
C ASP A 125 16.06 -5.01 -20.94
N VAL A 126 14.87 -4.42 -20.94
CA VAL A 126 13.72 -4.86 -20.14
C VAL A 126 13.21 -6.24 -20.57
N ALA A 127 13.34 -6.60 -21.84
CA ALA A 127 12.93 -7.90 -22.33
C ALA A 127 13.89 -8.99 -21.84
N ALA A 128 15.20 -8.74 -21.94
CA ALA A 128 16.21 -9.64 -21.39
C ALA A 128 16.12 -9.75 -19.86
N PHE A 129 15.79 -8.67 -19.15
CA PHE A 129 15.56 -8.70 -17.70
C PHE A 129 14.34 -9.56 -17.34
N GLU A 130 13.22 -9.41 -18.06
CA GLU A 130 12.03 -10.24 -17.83
C GLU A 130 12.32 -11.73 -18.05
N GLU A 131 13.05 -12.07 -19.12
CA GLU A 131 13.42 -13.44 -19.45
C GLU A 131 14.24 -14.10 -18.33
N ARG A 132 15.26 -13.42 -17.79
CA ARG A 132 16.08 -13.93 -16.68
C ARG A 132 15.24 -14.18 -15.42
N GLY A 133 14.22 -13.37 -15.17
CA GLY A 133 13.37 -13.46 -13.99
C GLY A 133 12.18 -14.42 -14.09
N ARG A 134 11.98 -15.14 -15.22
CA ARG A 134 10.79 -16.00 -15.41
C ARG A 134 10.72 -17.17 -14.45
N GLU A 135 11.86 -17.71 -14.06
CA GLU A 135 11.95 -18.86 -13.15
C GLU A 135 11.98 -18.45 -11.68
N ASP A 136 12.04 -17.15 -11.39
CA ASP A 136 12.08 -16.66 -10.03
C ASP A 136 10.81 -17.00 -9.26
N ARG A 137 10.98 -17.31 -7.97
CA ARG A 137 9.85 -17.53 -7.07
C ARG A 137 9.12 -16.23 -6.75
N HIS A 138 9.87 -15.14 -6.63
CA HIS A 138 9.38 -13.86 -6.16
C HIS A 138 9.98 -12.70 -6.94
N GLN A 139 9.17 -11.68 -7.19
CA GLN A 139 9.62 -10.38 -7.67
C GLN A 139 9.34 -9.33 -6.59
N PHE A 140 10.36 -8.54 -6.25
CA PHE A 140 10.23 -7.41 -5.34
C PHE A 140 10.04 -6.14 -6.15
N ARG A 141 9.01 -5.36 -5.81
CA ARG A 141 8.73 -4.06 -6.41
C ARG A 141 8.83 -3.00 -5.33
N LEU A 142 9.68 -2.02 -5.56
CA LEU A 142 10.05 -1.00 -4.60
C LEU A 142 9.71 0.36 -5.22
N ILE A 143 9.11 1.24 -4.42
CA ILE A 143 9.03 2.67 -4.71
C ILE A 143 9.69 3.38 -3.54
N VAL A 144 10.68 4.21 -3.85
CA VAL A 144 11.44 4.98 -2.87
C VAL A 144 11.22 6.45 -3.18
N SER A 145 10.63 7.16 -2.23
CA SER A 145 10.29 8.58 -2.36
C SER A 145 10.99 9.37 -1.25
N PRO A 146 12.21 9.89 -1.49
CA PRO A 146 12.86 10.83 -0.59
C PRO A 146 12.02 12.10 -0.43
N GLU A 147 11.92 12.65 0.79
CA GLU A 147 11.16 13.88 1.05
C GLU A 147 11.77 15.10 0.33
N ASP A 148 13.07 15.04 0.04
CA ASP A 148 13.88 16.09 -0.57
C ASP A 148 14.50 15.63 -1.89
N ALA A 149 13.77 14.81 -2.65
CA ALA A 149 14.22 14.29 -3.94
C ALA A 149 14.62 15.39 -4.94
N GLU A 150 14.04 16.59 -4.82
CA GLU A 150 14.40 17.73 -5.66
C GLU A 150 15.84 18.21 -5.45
N GLN A 151 16.41 17.96 -4.27
CA GLN A 151 17.80 18.30 -3.93
C GLN A 151 18.78 17.20 -4.37
N LEU A 152 18.29 16.13 -5.00
CA LEU A 152 19.12 15.10 -5.59
C LEU A 152 19.32 15.45 -7.07
N ASP A 153 20.56 15.76 -7.42
CA ASP A 153 20.94 16.11 -8.79
C ASP A 153 20.87 14.88 -9.71
N ASP A 154 21.28 13.71 -9.20
CA ASP A 154 21.30 12.44 -9.94
C ASP A 154 20.61 11.31 -9.15
N LEU A 155 19.33 11.10 -9.47
CA LEU A 155 18.50 10.04 -8.92
C LEU A 155 18.98 8.63 -9.32
N SER A 156 19.59 8.49 -10.50
CA SER A 156 20.09 7.19 -10.98
C SER A 156 21.31 6.75 -10.16
N THR A 157 22.26 7.66 -9.93
CA THR A 157 23.40 7.42 -9.05
C THR A 157 22.97 7.17 -7.61
N TYR A 158 22.02 7.96 -7.09
CA TYR A 158 21.46 7.71 -5.76
C TYR A 158 20.86 6.30 -5.63
N THR A 159 20.08 5.87 -6.63
CA THR A 159 19.46 4.53 -6.66
C THR A 159 20.51 3.43 -6.75
N ARG A 160 21.56 3.59 -7.55
CA ARG A 160 22.67 2.62 -7.62
C ARG A 160 23.37 2.48 -6.26
N HIS A 161 23.63 3.57 -5.55
CA HIS A 161 24.19 3.52 -4.19
C HIS A 161 23.24 2.88 -3.17
N LEU A 162 21.93 3.12 -3.29
CA LEU A 162 20.93 2.45 -2.46
C LEU A 162 20.95 0.93 -2.70
N MET A 163 20.91 0.51 -3.96
CA MET A 163 20.89 -0.91 -4.32
C MET A 163 22.19 -1.61 -3.91
N GLY A 164 23.36 -0.98 -4.08
CA GLY A 164 24.64 -1.54 -3.62
C GLY A 164 24.71 -1.73 -2.10
N ARG A 165 24.10 -0.84 -1.31
CA ARG A 165 23.96 -1.04 0.14
C ARG A 165 23.01 -2.19 0.46
N MET A 166 21.89 -2.30 -0.25
CA MET A 166 20.96 -3.42 -0.08
C MET A 166 21.62 -4.77 -0.40
N GLU A 167 22.43 -4.86 -1.45
CA GLU A 167 23.21 -6.05 -1.77
C GLU A 167 24.17 -6.44 -0.63
N ALA A 168 24.90 -5.46 -0.09
CA ALA A 168 25.81 -5.67 1.04
C ALA A 168 25.08 -6.17 2.29
N ASP A 169 23.93 -5.57 2.62
CA ASP A 169 23.11 -5.94 3.78
C ASP A 169 22.52 -7.35 3.65
N LEU A 170 22.10 -7.72 2.43
CA LEU A 170 21.56 -9.04 2.12
C LEU A 170 22.65 -10.10 1.98
N GLY A 171 23.87 -9.70 1.64
CA GLY A 171 24.98 -10.60 1.34
C GLY A 171 24.82 -11.35 0.02
N THR A 172 24.08 -10.79 -0.94
CA THR A 172 23.86 -11.36 -2.27
C THR A 172 23.74 -10.23 -3.29
N ARG A 173 24.07 -10.54 -4.55
CA ARG A 173 23.79 -9.65 -5.68
C ARG A 173 22.30 -9.58 -5.96
N LEU A 174 21.85 -8.45 -6.50
CA LEU A 174 20.49 -8.19 -6.93
C LEU A 174 20.49 -7.91 -8.43
N ASP A 175 19.66 -8.64 -9.18
CA ASP A 175 19.29 -8.24 -10.55
C ASP A 175 18.10 -7.28 -10.46
N TRP A 176 18.25 -6.07 -10.97
CA TRP A 176 17.23 -5.03 -10.86
C TRP A 176 17.25 -4.06 -12.03
N VAL A 177 16.09 -3.47 -12.28
CA VAL A 177 15.89 -2.32 -13.16
C VAL A 177 15.07 -1.27 -12.42
N ALA A 178 15.31 0.00 -12.72
CA ALA A 178 14.59 1.12 -12.11
C ALA A 178 14.27 2.20 -13.16
N VAL A 179 13.25 3.00 -12.87
CA VAL A 179 12.86 4.19 -13.63
C VAL A 179 12.71 5.33 -12.63
N ASN A 180 13.18 6.52 -12.99
CA ASN A 180 12.98 7.72 -12.18
C ASN A 180 11.63 8.36 -12.56
N HIS A 181 10.88 8.77 -11.54
CA HIS A 181 9.60 9.47 -11.64
C HIS A 181 9.67 10.80 -10.89
#